data_AF-A0AAN9LVI5-F1
#
_entry.id   AF-A0AAN9LVI5-F1
#
_cell.length_a   1.000
_cell.length_b   1.000
_cell.length_c   1.000
_cell.angle_alpha   90.00
_cell.angle_beta   90.00
_cell.angle_gamma   90.00
#
_symmetry.space_group_name_H-M   'P 1'
#
loop_
_entity.id
_entity.type
_entity.pdbx_description
1 polymer ?
#
loop_
_entity_poly.entity_id
_entity_poly.type
_entity_poly.pdbx_seq_one_letter_code
_entity_poly.pdbx_strand_id
1 'polypeptide(L)'
;MFSIARRNAPCFVFVDEIDAIAGRHARKDPREGQLLRLLLHSLMGTFGEGKNRVSLRQAIIFICATNRPDELDLEFVRPGRIDRRLYIGLPDAKQRIQIFGVHSSRKQLAEDVNFEELVFRTVGFSGADIRNLVNEAAILSVRKGHSKIFQRDIIDVLDKQGMGVLLTEEEQQKCEQRVSLEKRRLLAVHEAGHVVLAHLFPRFDWHAFSQLLPGARKLQYLYSILEKIWSTKVIQHLVT
;
A
#
# COMPACT_ATOMS: atom_id res chain seq x y z
N MET A 1 -21.85 -22.20 -1.53
CA MET A 1 -21.87 -20.74 -1.80
C MET A 1 -23.07 -20.33 -2.65
N PHE A 2 -23.14 -20.70 -3.93
CA PHE A 2 -24.21 -20.23 -4.85
C PHE A 2 -25.64 -20.60 -4.43
N SER A 3 -25.86 -21.80 -3.88
CA SER A 3 -27.17 -22.21 -3.35
C SER A 3 -27.64 -21.33 -2.19
N ILE A 4 -26.71 -20.93 -1.33
CA ILE A 4 -26.97 -20.02 -0.19
C ILE A 4 -27.31 -18.63 -0.73
N ALA A 5 -26.53 -18.11 -1.68
CA ALA A 5 -26.80 -16.81 -2.30
C ALA A 5 -28.18 -16.76 -2.97
N ARG A 6 -28.58 -17.81 -3.69
CA ARG A 6 -29.93 -17.90 -4.31
C ARG A 6 -31.06 -17.89 -3.29
N ARG A 7 -30.90 -18.57 -2.16
CA ARG A 7 -31.91 -18.59 -1.08
C ARG A 7 -32.04 -17.24 -0.37
N ASN A 8 -30.97 -16.46 -0.34
CA ASN A 8 -30.90 -15.17 0.34
C ASN A 8 -31.00 -13.98 -0.64
N ALA A 9 -31.43 -14.21 -1.88
CA ALA A 9 -31.58 -13.14 -2.83
C ALA A 9 -32.68 -12.14 -2.37
N PRO A 10 -32.47 -10.82 -2.53
CA PRO A 10 -31.31 -10.18 -3.15
C PRO A 10 -30.09 -10.08 -2.21
N CYS A 11 -28.90 -10.39 -2.70
CA CYS A 11 -27.66 -10.35 -1.89
C CYS A 11 -26.41 -9.98 -2.69
N PHE A 12 -25.38 -9.55 -1.95
CA PHE A 12 -24.00 -9.41 -2.46
C PHE A 12 -23.16 -10.63 -2.07
N VAL A 13 -22.35 -11.12 -2.99
CA VAL A 13 -21.34 -12.16 -2.73
C VAL A 13 -19.98 -11.56 -2.98
N PHE A 14 -19.18 -11.42 -1.92
CA PHE A 14 -17.80 -10.95 -2.00
C PHE A 14 -16.84 -12.13 -2.07
N VAL A 15 -15.93 -12.13 -3.05
CA VAL A 15 -14.87 -13.12 -3.20
C VAL A 15 -13.52 -12.41 -3.29
N ASP A 16 -12.72 -12.52 -2.25
CA ASP A 16 -11.35 -12.01 -2.26
C ASP A 16 -10.40 -13.01 -2.92
N GLU A 17 -9.25 -12.51 -3.37
CA GLU A 17 -8.21 -13.31 -4.04
C GLU A 17 -8.77 -14.24 -5.13
N ILE A 18 -9.65 -13.70 -5.98
CA ILE A 18 -10.33 -14.50 -7.00
C ILE A 18 -9.34 -15.17 -7.97
N ASP A 19 -8.11 -14.65 -8.08
CA ASP A 19 -7.02 -15.27 -8.84
C ASP A 19 -6.64 -16.66 -8.35
N ALA A 20 -6.87 -17.02 -7.09
CA ALA A 20 -6.66 -18.37 -6.58
C ALA A 20 -7.61 -19.41 -7.21
N ILE A 21 -8.78 -18.99 -7.70
CA ILE A 21 -9.79 -19.87 -8.31
C ILE A 21 -9.88 -19.63 -9.83
N ALA A 22 -9.76 -18.37 -10.24
CA ALA A 22 -9.94 -17.91 -11.60
C ALA A 22 -8.63 -17.51 -12.29
N GLY A 23 -7.48 -17.88 -11.74
CA GLY A 23 -6.18 -17.70 -12.37
C GLY A 23 -5.95 -18.67 -13.53
N ARG A 24 -5.09 -18.30 -14.48
CA ARG A 24 -4.68 -19.19 -15.59
C ARG A 24 -4.03 -20.50 -15.11
N HIS A 25 -3.46 -20.51 -13.90
CA HIS A 25 -2.88 -21.70 -13.31
C HIS A 25 -3.93 -22.77 -12.98
N ALA A 26 -5.17 -22.37 -12.67
CA ALA A 26 -6.25 -23.29 -12.33
C ALA A 26 -6.58 -24.29 -13.44
N ARG A 27 -6.26 -23.99 -14.71
CA ARG A 27 -6.44 -24.96 -15.81
C ARG A 27 -5.45 -26.13 -15.78
N LYS A 28 -4.33 -26.01 -15.06
CA LYS A 28 -3.28 -27.02 -15.01
C LYS A 28 -3.58 -28.12 -13.99
N ASP A 29 -4.30 -27.79 -12.93
CA ASP A 29 -4.75 -28.75 -11.93
C ASP A 29 -6.19 -29.21 -12.26
N PRO A 30 -6.47 -30.53 -12.39
CA PRO A 30 -7.80 -31.03 -12.69
C PRO A 30 -8.89 -30.62 -11.69
N ARG A 31 -8.55 -30.49 -10.40
CA ARG A 31 -9.47 -30.09 -9.31
C ARG A 31 -9.75 -28.60 -9.38
N GLU A 32 -8.70 -27.77 -9.50
CA GLU A 32 -8.87 -26.31 -9.65
C GLU A 32 -9.61 -25.97 -10.94
N GLY A 33 -9.35 -26.72 -12.01
CA GLY A 33 -10.05 -26.56 -13.28
C GLY A 33 -11.54 -26.91 -13.19
N GLN A 34 -11.91 -27.87 -12.34
CA GLN A 34 -13.32 -28.16 -12.05
C GLN A 34 -13.97 -27.01 -11.26
N LEU A 35 -13.28 -26.45 -10.27
CA LEU A 35 -13.75 -25.30 -9.50
C LEU A 35 -13.96 -24.07 -10.39
N LEU A 36 -13.00 -23.79 -11.30
CA LEU A 36 -13.14 -22.73 -12.30
C LEU A 36 -14.37 -22.95 -13.17
N ARG A 37 -14.59 -24.16 -13.71
CA ARG A 37 -15.77 -24.46 -14.53
C ARG A 37 -17.08 -24.27 -13.75
N LEU A 38 -17.13 -24.67 -12.48
CA LEU A 38 -18.30 -24.48 -11.62
C LEU A 38 -18.55 -22.99 -11.34
N LEU A 39 -17.50 -22.21 -11.10
CA LEU A 39 -17.57 -20.76 -10.93
C LEU A 39 -18.12 -20.09 -12.19
N LEU A 40 -17.54 -20.40 -13.37
CA LEU A 40 -17.97 -19.86 -14.65
C LEU A 40 -19.43 -20.20 -14.96
N HIS A 41 -19.82 -21.46 -14.75
CA HIS A 41 -21.20 -21.88 -14.94
C HIS A 41 -22.16 -21.16 -13.99
N SER A 42 -21.76 -20.92 -12.76
CA SER A 42 -22.61 -20.25 -11.77
C SER A 42 -22.72 -18.73 -11.99
N LEU A 43 -21.70 -18.11 -12.59
CA LEU A 43 -21.73 -16.72 -13.05
C LEU A 43 -22.60 -16.54 -14.31
N MET A 44 -22.63 -17.55 -15.19
CA MET A 44 -23.50 -17.57 -16.36
C MET A 44 -24.95 -17.95 -16.02
N GLY A 45 -25.12 -18.85 -15.06
CA GLY A 45 -26.39 -19.51 -14.75
C GLY A 45 -27.20 -18.79 -13.69
N THR A 46 -27.84 -17.67 -14.08
CA THR A 46 -29.18 -17.19 -13.62
C THR A 46 -29.64 -15.88 -14.29
N PHE A 47 -29.28 -15.61 -15.54
CA PHE A 47 -30.04 -14.69 -16.40
C PHE A 47 -30.77 -15.58 -17.40
N GLY A 48 -32.00 -15.97 -17.07
CA GLY A 48 -32.72 -17.08 -17.71
C GLY A 48 -32.62 -17.11 -19.24
N GLU A 49 -32.46 -18.32 -19.75
CA GLU A 49 -33.03 -18.69 -21.05
C GLU A 49 -34.52 -18.36 -21.01
N GLY A 50 -34.85 -17.18 -21.50
CA GLY A 50 -36.19 -16.62 -21.36
C GLY A 50 -36.10 -15.12 -21.28
N LYS A 51 -36.33 -14.46 -22.41
CA LYS A 51 -36.66 -13.04 -22.49
C LYS A 51 -37.74 -12.73 -21.45
N ASN A 52 -37.36 -12.25 -20.26
CA ASN A 52 -38.14 -11.42 -19.36
C ASN A 52 -37.34 -11.20 -18.07
N ARG A 53 -36.76 -10.00 -17.96
CA ARG A 53 -36.47 -9.25 -16.73
C ARG A 53 -36.03 -10.12 -15.54
N VAL A 54 -34.74 -10.12 -15.22
CA VAL A 54 -34.29 -10.51 -13.87
C VAL A 54 -35.08 -9.68 -12.87
N SER A 55 -36.00 -10.34 -12.17
CA SER A 55 -36.73 -9.72 -11.10
C SER A 55 -35.69 -9.28 -10.06
N LEU A 56 -35.71 -8.02 -9.64
CA LEU A 56 -34.79 -7.50 -8.62
C LEU A 56 -34.82 -8.35 -7.33
N ARG A 57 -35.90 -9.11 -7.10
CA ARG A 57 -36.06 -10.07 -5.99
C ARG A 57 -35.17 -11.30 -6.08
N GLN A 58 -34.55 -11.58 -7.23
CA GLN A 58 -33.63 -12.70 -7.46
C GLN A 58 -32.21 -12.22 -7.79
N ALA A 59 -31.92 -10.92 -7.61
CA ALA A 59 -30.64 -10.34 -7.98
C ALA A 59 -29.52 -10.78 -7.02
N ILE A 60 -28.46 -11.37 -7.58
CA ILE A 60 -27.22 -11.68 -6.87
C ILE A 60 -26.10 -10.89 -7.54
N ILE A 61 -25.41 -10.06 -6.76
CA ILE A 61 -24.29 -9.26 -7.27
C ILE A 61 -22.98 -9.86 -6.75
N PHE A 62 -22.10 -10.25 -7.66
CA PHE A 62 -20.76 -10.72 -7.32
C PHE A 62 -19.78 -9.56 -7.32
N ILE A 63 -19.03 -9.43 -6.24
CA ILE A 63 -17.91 -8.49 -6.10
C ILE A 63 -16.67 -9.33 -5.89
N CYS A 64 -15.73 -9.27 -6.83
CA CYS A 64 -14.49 -10.02 -6.76
C CYS A 64 -13.29 -9.07 -6.61
N ALA A 65 -12.34 -9.41 -5.75
CA ALA A 65 -11.10 -8.67 -5.56
C ALA A 65 -9.88 -9.53 -5.95
N THR A 66 -8.85 -8.89 -6.51
CA THR A 66 -7.56 -9.53 -6.83
C THR A 66 -6.45 -8.48 -6.87
N ASN A 67 -5.24 -8.88 -6.46
CA ASN A 67 -4.03 -8.10 -6.64
C ASN A 67 -3.29 -8.45 -7.95
N ARG A 68 -3.77 -9.47 -8.67
CA ARG A 68 -3.12 -10.02 -9.87
C ARG A 68 -4.12 -10.14 -11.03
N PRO A 69 -4.69 -9.02 -11.50
CA PRO A 69 -5.66 -9.03 -12.59
C PRO A 69 -5.08 -9.66 -13.86
N ASP A 70 -3.77 -9.48 -14.08
CA ASP A 70 -3.06 -10.03 -15.22
C ASP A 70 -2.91 -11.55 -15.16
N GLU A 71 -3.10 -12.21 -14.01
CA GLU A 71 -3.03 -13.68 -13.87
C GLU A 71 -4.37 -14.36 -14.12
N LEU A 72 -5.46 -13.59 -14.24
CA LEU A 72 -6.80 -14.14 -14.43
C LEU A 72 -6.97 -14.85 -15.77
N ASP A 73 -7.84 -15.84 -15.75
CA ASP A 73 -8.26 -16.60 -16.92
C ASP A 73 -9.05 -15.72 -17.89
N LEU A 74 -8.70 -15.79 -19.18
CA LEU A 74 -9.35 -14.98 -20.21
C LEU A 74 -10.85 -15.27 -20.32
N GLU A 75 -11.28 -16.50 -20.03
CA GLU A 75 -12.69 -16.86 -20.06
C GLU A 75 -13.44 -16.23 -18.90
N PHE A 76 -12.83 -16.13 -17.72
CA PHE A 76 -13.44 -15.49 -16.55
C PHE A 76 -13.70 -14.00 -16.79
N VAL A 77 -12.74 -13.30 -17.41
CA VAL A 77 -12.81 -11.85 -17.59
C VAL A 77 -13.58 -11.40 -18.86
N ARG A 78 -14.09 -12.34 -19.66
CA ARG A 78 -14.84 -12.04 -20.90
C ARG A 78 -16.13 -11.22 -20.62
N PRO A 79 -16.53 -10.35 -21.56
CA PRO A 79 -17.82 -9.66 -21.49
C PRO A 79 -18.99 -10.64 -21.30
N GLY A 80 -19.93 -10.29 -20.43
CA GLY A 80 -21.07 -11.14 -20.03
C GLY A 80 -20.83 -12.01 -18.79
N ARG A 81 -19.61 -11.98 -18.21
CA ARG A 81 -19.28 -12.62 -16.92
C ARG A 81 -18.81 -11.61 -15.87
N ILE A 82 -18.05 -10.61 -16.30
CA ILE A 82 -17.67 -9.45 -15.49
C ILE A 82 -18.14 -8.19 -16.20
N ASP A 83 -19.14 -7.53 -15.63
CA ASP A 83 -19.74 -6.32 -16.23
C ASP A 83 -18.91 -5.07 -15.96
N ARG A 84 -18.27 -4.99 -14.79
CA ARG A 84 -17.53 -3.82 -14.33
C ARG A 84 -16.18 -4.25 -13.77
N ARG A 85 -15.14 -3.51 -14.16
CA ARG A 85 -13.81 -3.60 -13.56
C ARG A 85 -13.48 -2.25 -12.96
N LEU A 86 -13.19 -2.24 -11.67
CA LEU A 86 -12.77 -1.05 -10.95
C LEU A 86 -11.32 -1.24 -10.51
N TYR A 87 -10.44 -0.36 -10.97
CA TYR A 87 -9.07 -0.31 -10.47
C TYR A 87 -9.02 0.62 -9.25
N ILE A 88 -8.48 0.10 -8.15
CA ILE A 88 -8.26 0.86 -6.92
C ILE A 88 -6.74 0.96 -6.74
N GLY A 89 -6.19 2.12 -7.08
CA GLY A 89 -4.76 2.40 -6.93
C GLY A 89 -4.40 2.92 -5.53
N LEU A 90 -3.12 3.28 -5.36
CA LEU A 90 -2.67 3.98 -4.17
C LEU A 90 -3.30 5.39 -4.09
N PRO A 91 -3.61 5.88 -2.88
CA PRO A 91 -4.25 7.17 -2.71
C PRO A 91 -3.31 8.33 -3.04
N ASP A 92 -3.86 9.37 -3.66
CA ASP A 92 -3.21 10.66 -3.84
C ASP A 92 -3.06 11.42 -2.51
N ALA A 93 -2.36 12.57 -2.54
CA ALA A 93 -2.12 13.38 -1.34
C ALA A 93 -3.41 13.82 -0.63
N LYS A 94 -4.43 14.27 -1.39
CA LYS A 94 -5.71 14.73 -0.82
C LYS A 94 -6.50 13.56 -0.23
N GLN A 95 -6.49 12.42 -0.92
CA GLN A 95 -7.10 11.18 -0.44
C GLN A 95 -6.41 10.68 0.83
N ARG A 96 -5.08 10.77 0.94
CA ARG A 96 -4.35 10.42 2.17
C ARG A 96 -4.77 11.29 3.36
N ILE A 97 -4.96 12.61 3.18
CA ILE A 97 -5.49 13.48 4.24
C ILE A 97 -6.85 12.99 4.73
N GLN A 98 -7.75 12.63 3.81
CA GLN A 98 -9.07 12.09 4.16
C GLN A 98 -8.96 10.76 4.91
N ILE A 99 -8.07 9.87 4.47
CA ILE A 99 -7.80 8.58 5.11
C ILE A 99 -7.23 8.78 6.53
N PHE A 100 -6.31 9.73 6.72
CA PHE A 100 -5.83 10.13 8.04
C PHE A 100 -6.98 10.58 8.94
N GLY A 101 -7.88 11.42 8.42
CA GLY A 101 -9.09 11.87 9.13
C GLY A 101 -9.98 10.69 9.56
N VAL A 102 -10.26 9.75 8.66
CA VAL A 102 -11.07 8.56 8.96
C VAL A 102 -10.42 7.71 10.06
N HIS A 103 -9.13 7.39 9.94
CA HIS A 103 -8.43 6.52 10.89
C HIS A 103 -8.07 7.19 12.22
N SER A 104 -8.18 8.52 12.29
CA SER A 104 -7.96 9.29 13.52
C SER A 104 -9.25 9.73 14.21
N SER A 105 -10.41 9.63 13.53
CA SER A 105 -11.72 10.08 14.03
C SER A 105 -12.13 9.58 15.43
N ARG A 106 -11.64 8.40 15.84
CA ARG A 106 -11.93 7.79 17.15
C ARG A 106 -10.77 7.89 18.14
N LYS A 107 -9.77 8.73 17.88
CA LYS A 107 -8.57 8.90 18.69
C LYS A 107 -8.47 10.35 19.18
N GLN A 108 -7.90 10.54 20.36
CA GLN A 108 -7.65 11.87 20.89
C GLN A 108 -6.35 12.42 20.30
N LEU A 109 -6.46 13.24 19.26
CA LEU A 109 -5.33 13.97 18.69
C LEU A 109 -5.09 15.26 19.48
N ALA A 110 -3.83 15.66 19.59
CA ALA A 110 -3.45 16.98 20.02
C ALA A 110 -3.63 18.01 18.89
N GLU A 111 -3.65 19.29 19.24
CA GLU A 111 -3.91 20.40 18.31
C GLU A 111 -2.75 20.63 17.33
N ASP A 112 -1.55 20.10 17.63
CA ASP A 112 -0.35 20.20 16.79
C ASP A 112 -0.34 19.22 15.61
N VAL A 113 -1.28 18.27 15.56
CA VAL A 113 -1.31 17.25 14.50
C VAL A 113 -1.76 17.88 13.17
N ASN A 114 -0.82 17.98 12.23
CA ASN A 114 -1.09 18.45 10.88
C ASN A 114 -0.93 17.32 9.85
N PHE A 115 -2.04 16.85 9.29
CA PHE A 115 -2.05 15.82 8.25
C PHE A 115 -1.45 16.27 6.92
N GLU A 116 -1.52 17.56 6.59
CA GLU A 116 -0.95 18.10 5.34
C GLU A 116 0.56 17.93 5.32
N GLU A 117 1.22 18.10 6.47
CA GLU A 117 2.65 17.86 6.65
C GLU A 117 2.98 16.36 6.57
N LEU A 118 2.18 15.51 7.24
CA LEU A 118 2.39 14.05 7.27
C LEU A 118 2.24 13.39 5.90
N VAL A 119 1.47 13.99 4.99
CA VAL A 119 1.26 13.47 3.63
C VAL A 119 2.53 13.48 2.78
N PHE A 120 3.46 14.40 3.05
CA PHE A 120 4.76 14.45 2.38
C PHE A 120 5.68 13.31 2.80
N ARG A 121 5.54 12.82 4.03
CA ARG A 121 6.33 11.69 4.55
C ARG A 121 5.69 10.32 4.33
N THR A 122 4.49 10.28 3.74
CA THR A 122 3.67 9.06 3.56
C THR A 122 3.34 8.80 2.10
N VAL A 123 4.19 9.28 1.19
CA VAL A 123 4.05 9.00 -0.25
C VAL A 123 4.16 7.48 -0.48
N GLY A 124 3.22 6.95 -1.26
CA GLY A 124 3.15 5.51 -1.56
C GLY A 124 2.42 4.68 -0.50
N PHE A 125 1.96 5.28 0.60
CA PHE A 125 1.19 4.56 1.61
C PHE A 125 -0.19 4.21 1.09
N SER A 126 -0.59 2.96 1.31
CA SER A 126 -1.97 2.53 1.16
C SER A 126 -2.83 3.01 2.35
N GLY A 127 -4.16 2.86 2.23
CA GLY A 127 -5.03 3.14 3.37
C GLY A 127 -4.75 2.26 4.59
N ALA A 128 -4.33 1.00 4.36
CA ALA A 128 -3.93 0.10 5.44
C ALA A 128 -2.64 0.57 6.14
N ASP A 129 -1.66 1.09 5.39
CA ASP A 129 -0.42 1.61 5.96
C ASP A 129 -0.69 2.83 6.84
N ILE A 130 -1.53 3.76 6.39
CA ILE A 130 -1.94 4.93 7.19
C ILE A 130 -2.69 4.49 8.45
N ARG A 131 -3.61 3.53 8.34
CA ARG A 131 -4.32 2.97 9.50
C ARG A 131 -3.33 2.42 10.53
N ASN A 132 -2.34 1.65 10.07
CA ASN A 132 -1.33 1.04 10.93
C ASN A 132 -0.46 2.10 11.58
N LEU A 133 0.01 3.09 10.82
CA LEU A 133 0.78 4.23 11.33
C LEU A 133 0.04 4.94 12.48
N VAL A 134 -1.23 5.31 12.26
CA VAL A 134 -2.04 6.03 13.26
C VAL A 134 -2.31 5.15 14.50
N ASN A 135 -2.46 3.84 14.34
CA ASN A 135 -2.63 2.92 15.46
C ASN A 135 -1.34 2.77 16.28
N GLU A 136 -0.20 2.60 15.62
CA GLU A 136 1.11 2.53 16.29
C GLU A 136 1.45 3.83 17.02
N ALA A 137 1.11 4.99 16.42
CA ALA A 137 1.29 6.28 17.06
C ALA A 137 0.46 6.40 18.35
N ALA A 138 -0.77 5.87 18.34
CA ALA A 138 -1.62 5.82 19.53
C ALA A 138 -1.04 4.92 20.63
N ILE A 139 -0.48 3.76 20.26
CA ILE A 139 0.17 2.86 21.22
C ILE A 139 1.42 3.52 21.79
N LEU A 140 2.21 4.21 20.95
CA LEU A 140 3.42 4.92 21.36
C LEU A 140 3.11 6.08 22.31
N SER A 141 2.05 6.85 22.05
CA SER A 141 1.67 7.98 22.90
C SER A 141 1.30 7.50 24.31
N VAL A 142 0.53 6.40 24.42
CA VAL A 142 0.18 5.79 25.70
C VAL A 142 1.43 5.29 26.44
N ARG A 143 2.37 4.66 25.73
CA ARG A 143 3.64 4.19 26.34
C ARG A 143 4.50 5.34 26.89
N LYS A 144 4.40 6.53 26.30
CA LYS A 144 5.07 7.75 26.79
C LYS A 144 4.29 8.47 27.89
N GLY A 145 3.11 7.98 28.27
CA GLY A 145 2.24 8.62 29.26
C GLY A 145 1.50 9.85 28.73
N HIS A 146 1.39 10.02 27.41
CA HIS A 146 0.62 11.11 26.81
C HIS A 146 -0.88 10.83 26.89
N SER A 147 -1.68 11.85 27.19
CA SER A 147 -3.15 11.78 27.16
C SER A 147 -3.74 11.90 25.75
N LYS A 148 -2.98 12.48 24.82
CA LYS A 148 -3.33 12.67 23.40
C LYS A 148 -2.18 12.21 22.51
N ILE A 149 -2.48 11.99 21.24
CA ILE A 149 -1.48 11.68 20.21
C ILE A 149 -0.95 12.99 19.64
N PHE A 150 0.34 13.25 19.80
CA PHE A 150 1.01 14.43 19.26
C PHE A 150 1.60 14.16 17.87
N GLN A 151 1.86 15.22 17.10
CA GLN A 151 2.51 15.11 15.79
C GLN A 151 3.84 14.34 15.90
N ARG A 152 4.59 14.58 16.98
CA ARG A 152 5.85 13.89 17.26
C ARG A 152 5.72 12.38 17.42
N ASP A 153 4.61 11.88 17.99
CA ASP A 153 4.40 10.44 18.15
C ASP A 153 4.19 9.75 16.80
N ILE A 154 3.51 10.41 15.86
CA ILE A 154 3.32 9.92 14.49
C ILE A 154 4.65 9.93 13.75
N ILE A 155 5.42 11.02 13.88
CA ILE A 155 6.76 11.16 13.29
C ILE A 155 7.70 10.09 13.82
N ASP A 156 7.70 9.81 15.12
CA ASP A 156 8.56 8.78 15.72
C ASP A 156 8.23 7.37 15.19
N VAL A 157 6.98 7.10 14.85
CA VAL A 157 6.59 5.84 14.20
C VAL A 157 7.01 5.82 12.73
N LEU A 158 6.83 6.92 12.01
CA LEU A 158 7.34 7.06 10.63
C LEU A 158 8.84 6.83 10.57
N ASP A 159 9.60 7.43 11.49
CA ASP A 159 11.06 7.28 11.56
C ASP A 159 11.45 5.82 11.83
N LYS A 160 10.66 5.09 12.63
CA LYS A 160 10.84 3.64 12.84
C LYS A 160 10.49 2.80 11.61
N GLN A 161 9.47 3.19 10.85
CA GLN A 161 9.01 2.46 9.66
C GLN A 161 9.89 2.73 8.42
N GLY A 162 10.39 3.96 8.24
CA GLY A 162 11.32 4.35 7.17
C GLY A 162 12.73 3.77 7.35
N MET A 163 13.10 3.44 8.59
CA MET A 163 14.30 2.69 8.95
C MET A 163 14.01 1.18 8.90
N GLY A 164 13.67 0.67 7.72
CA GLY A 164 13.34 -0.73 7.47
C GLY A 164 14.20 -1.72 8.27
N VAL A 165 13.54 -2.48 9.17
CA VAL A 165 14.15 -3.41 10.13
C VAL A 165 15.18 -2.71 11.02
N LEU A 166 14.88 -2.62 12.32
CA LEU A 166 15.92 -2.35 13.33
C LEU A 166 16.91 -3.53 13.28
N LEU A 167 17.91 -3.43 12.41
CA LEU A 167 19.11 -4.24 12.51
C LEU A 167 19.78 -3.83 13.82
N THR A 168 20.13 -4.80 14.64
CA THR A 168 21.00 -4.54 15.79
C THR A 168 22.33 -3.96 15.29
N GLU A 169 23.08 -3.27 16.15
CA GLU A 169 24.41 -2.73 15.76
C GLU A 169 25.32 -3.82 15.16
N GLU A 170 25.18 -5.06 15.64
CA GLU A 170 25.87 -6.24 15.12
C GLU A 170 25.41 -6.65 13.70
N GLU A 171 24.10 -6.60 13.43
CA GLU A 171 23.53 -6.91 12.11
C GLU A 171 23.85 -5.81 11.10
N GLN A 172 23.91 -4.55 11.53
CA GLN A 172 24.31 -3.41 10.73
C GLN A 172 25.79 -3.51 10.32
N GLN A 173 26.69 -3.83 11.26
CA GLN A 173 28.10 -4.10 10.96
C GLN A 173 28.30 -5.29 10.00
N LYS A 174 27.53 -6.38 10.17
CA LYS A 174 27.55 -7.53 9.24
C LYS A 174 27.08 -7.16 7.84
N CYS A 175 26.02 -6.36 7.72
CA CYS A 175 25.53 -5.86 6.44
C CYS A 175 26.55 -4.95 5.77
N GLU A 176 27.15 -4.03 6.52
CA GLU A 176 28.21 -3.14 6.01
C GLU A 176 29.39 -3.95 5.50
N GLN A 177 29.94 -4.89 6.28
CA GLN A 177 31.08 -5.73 5.88
C GLN A 177 30.83 -6.55 4.60
N ARG A 178 29.57 -6.83 4.24
CA ARG A 178 29.20 -7.55 3.00
C ARG A 178 29.16 -6.66 1.75
N VAL A 179 29.16 -5.34 1.90
CA VAL A 179 29.09 -4.41 0.76
C VAL A 179 30.49 -4.01 0.34
N SER A 180 30.86 -4.35 -0.91
CA SER A 180 32.16 -4.02 -1.49
C SER A 180 32.43 -2.51 -1.51
N LEU A 181 33.70 -2.14 -1.43
CA LEU A 181 34.15 -0.75 -1.35
C LEU A 181 33.73 0.08 -2.57
N GLU A 182 33.69 -0.55 -3.75
CA GLU A 182 33.19 0.03 -5.00
C GLU A 182 31.69 0.35 -4.94
N LYS A 183 30.88 -0.57 -4.39
CA LYS A 183 29.44 -0.37 -4.23
C LYS A 183 29.12 0.71 -3.19
N ARG A 184 29.92 0.82 -2.13
CA ARG A 184 29.80 1.91 -1.14
C ARG A 184 30.11 3.27 -1.75
N ARG A 185 31.16 3.37 -2.58
CA ARG A 185 31.49 4.61 -3.30
C ARG A 185 30.38 5.04 -4.25
N LEU A 186 29.81 4.09 -5.00
CA LEU A 186 28.74 4.38 -5.94
C LEU A 186 27.47 4.89 -5.23
N LEU A 187 27.13 4.29 -4.09
CA LEU A 187 26.02 4.78 -3.25
C LEU A 187 26.33 6.17 -2.66
N ALA A 188 27.54 6.39 -2.15
CA ALA A 188 27.91 7.70 -1.61
C ALA A 188 27.81 8.83 -2.66
N VAL A 189 28.24 8.56 -3.89
CA VAL A 189 28.11 9.53 -5.01
C VAL A 189 26.65 9.75 -5.38
N HIS A 190 25.84 8.69 -5.39
CA HIS A 190 24.41 8.76 -5.67
C HIS A 190 23.67 9.64 -4.65
N GLU A 191 23.91 9.41 -3.35
CA GLU A 191 23.30 10.19 -2.28
C GLU A 191 23.80 11.64 -2.25
N ALA A 192 25.10 11.88 -2.48
CA ALA A 192 25.63 13.24 -2.60
C ALA A 192 24.95 14.01 -3.74
N GLY A 193 24.64 13.33 -4.85
CA GLY A 193 23.86 13.89 -5.94
C GLY A 193 22.46 14.32 -5.51
N HIS A 194 21.74 13.47 -4.75
CA HIS A 194 20.44 13.80 -4.20
C HIS A 194 20.48 15.03 -3.27
N VAL A 195 21.50 15.14 -2.41
CA VAL A 195 21.68 16.27 -1.49
C VAL A 195 21.94 17.57 -2.24
N VAL A 196 22.85 17.55 -3.22
CA VAL A 196 23.17 18.73 -4.04
C VAL A 196 21.94 19.18 -4.83
N LEU A 197 21.19 18.25 -5.41
CA LEU A 197 20.02 18.56 -6.21
C LEU A 197 18.85 19.07 -5.37
N ALA A 198 18.62 18.51 -4.18
CA ALA A 198 17.64 19.03 -3.23
C ALA A 198 18.00 20.46 -2.75
N HIS A 199 19.29 20.75 -2.57
CA HIS A 199 19.77 22.09 -2.22
C HIS A 199 19.56 23.10 -3.36
N LEU A 200 19.85 22.71 -4.60
CA LEU A 200 19.72 23.59 -5.77
C LEU A 200 18.27 23.80 -6.21
N PHE A 201 17.39 22.83 -5.97
CA PHE A 201 15.99 22.87 -6.40
C PHE A 201 15.01 22.59 -5.23
N PRO A 202 14.90 23.51 -4.25
CA PRO A 202 14.12 23.31 -3.02
C PRO A 202 12.59 23.23 -3.24
N ARG A 203 12.09 23.58 -4.44
CA ARG A 203 10.67 23.46 -4.83
C ARG A 203 10.39 22.27 -5.75
N PHE A 204 11.40 21.48 -6.10
CA PHE A 204 11.25 20.32 -6.98
C PHE A 204 10.99 19.07 -6.15
N ASP A 205 9.96 18.31 -6.50
CA ASP A 205 9.60 17.07 -5.80
C ASP A 205 10.57 15.95 -6.21
N TRP A 206 11.69 15.86 -5.50
CA TRP A 206 12.73 14.86 -5.74
C TRP A 206 12.26 13.43 -5.42
N HIS A 207 11.21 13.29 -4.62
CA HIS A 207 10.62 11.99 -4.26
C HIS A 207 9.74 11.44 -5.39
N ALA A 208 8.99 12.31 -6.09
CA ALA A 208 8.30 11.92 -7.32
C ALA A 208 9.28 11.51 -8.43
N PHE A 209 10.44 12.16 -8.51
CA PHE A 209 11.48 11.83 -9.49
C PHE A 209 12.19 10.50 -9.20
N SER A 210 12.49 10.20 -7.93
CA SER A 210 13.15 8.93 -7.55
C SER A 210 12.26 7.69 -7.76
N GLN A 211 10.94 7.86 -7.78
CA GLN A 211 9.98 6.80 -8.11
C GLN A 211 9.91 6.46 -9.61
N LEU A 212 10.37 7.34 -10.49
CA LEU A 212 10.48 7.08 -11.93
C LEU A 212 11.72 6.23 -12.28
N LEU A 213 12.64 6.06 -11.33
CA LEU A 213 13.86 5.27 -11.51
C LEU A 213 13.63 3.79 -11.11
N PRO A 214 14.03 2.81 -11.95
CA PRO A 214 13.94 1.40 -11.59
C PRO A 214 14.75 1.09 -10.31
N GLY A 215 14.07 0.68 -9.23
CA GLY A 215 14.72 0.29 -7.95
C GLY A 215 14.38 1.13 -6.71
N ALA A 216 13.40 2.04 -6.81
CA ALA A 216 13.00 3.04 -5.81
C ALA A 216 12.82 2.57 -4.35
N ARG A 217 12.59 1.28 -4.07
CA ARG A 217 12.43 0.79 -2.68
C ARG A 217 13.72 0.83 -1.83
N LYS A 218 14.91 0.81 -2.45
CA LYS A 218 16.19 0.95 -1.72
C LYS A 218 16.53 2.40 -1.37
N LEU A 219 15.98 3.35 -2.13
CA LEU A 219 16.23 4.78 -1.99
C LEU A 219 15.52 5.38 -0.77
N GLN A 220 14.35 4.86 -0.39
CA GLN A 220 13.60 5.34 0.76
C GLN A 220 14.33 5.16 2.10
N TYR A 221 15.19 4.14 2.18
CA TYR A 221 16.04 3.86 3.35
C TYR A 221 17.18 4.89 3.51
N LEU A 222 17.73 5.39 2.40
CA LEU A 222 18.82 6.36 2.40
C LEU A 222 18.35 7.79 2.65
N TYR A 223 17.14 8.15 2.21
CA TYR A 223 16.52 9.44 2.54
C TYR A 223 16.36 9.66 4.06
N SER A 224 16.01 8.61 4.81
CA SER A 224 15.94 8.65 6.28
C SER A 224 17.32 8.89 6.93
N ILE A 225 18.39 8.34 6.34
CA ILE A 225 19.77 8.54 6.79
C ILE A 225 20.23 9.98 6.49
N LEU A 226 19.85 10.54 5.34
CA LEU A 226 20.17 11.92 4.95
C LEU A 226 19.43 12.97 5.81
N GLU A 227 18.18 12.75 6.22
CA GLU A 227 17.49 13.60 7.21
C GLU A 227 18.24 13.64 8.55
N LYS A 228 18.79 12.51 9.01
CA LYS A 228 19.62 12.46 10.23
C LYS A 228 20.94 13.21 10.07
N ILE A 229 21.63 13.08 8.94
CA ILE A 229 22.89 13.80 8.65
C ILE A 229 22.64 15.31 8.58
N TRP A 230 21.46 15.75 8.12
CA TRP A 230 21.09 17.16 8.11
C TRP A 230 20.79 17.71 9.52
N SER A 231 20.15 16.91 10.40
CA SER A 231 19.86 17.31 11.79
C SER A 231 21.07 17.27 12.72
N THR A 232 22.07 16.44 12.40
CA THR A 232 23.31 16.32 13.20
C THR A 232 24.29 17.37 12.67
N LYS A 233 24.90 18.18 13.55
CA LYS A 233 25.81 19.31 13.29
C LYS A 233 27.01 19.09 12.34
N VAL A 234 27.11 17.95 11.65
CA VAL A 234 28.22 17.53 10.81
C VAL A 234 28.42 18.45 9.58
N ILE A 235 27.37 19.13 9.07
CA ILE A 235 27.50 20.02 7.90
C ILE A 235 27.78 21.49 8.27
N GLN A 236 27.58 21.91 9.53
CA GLN A 236 27.94 23.28 9.94
C GLN A 236 29.46 23.55 9.87
N HIS A 237 30.31 22.53 9.79
CA HIS A 237 31.76 22.66 9.65
C HIS A 237 32.27 22.54 8.20
N LEU A 238 31.41 22.26 7.22
CA LEU A 238 31.82 22.15 5.82
C LEU A 238 31.46 23.38 4.97
N VAL A 239 30.82 24.40 5.56
CA VAL A 239 30.41 25.66 4.89
C VAL A 239 30.99 26.91 5.59
N THR A 240 32.08 26.75 6.33
CA THR A 240 33.01 27.83 6.72
C THR A 240 34.39 27.44 6.27
#